data_AF-A0A925T5D8-F1
#
_entry.id   AF-A0A925T5D8-F1
#
_cell.length_a   1.000
_cell.length_b   1.000
_cell.length_c   1.000
_cell.angle_alpha   90.00
_cell.angle_beta   90.00
_cell.angle_gamma   90.00
#
_symmetry.space_group_name_H-M   'P 1'
#
loop_
_entity.id
_entity.type
_entity.pdbx_description
1 polymer ?
#
loop_
_entity_poly.entity_id
_entity_poly.type
_entity_poly.pdbx_seq_one_letter_code
_entity_poly.pdbx_strand_id
1 'polypeptide(L)'
;MNEQDFFNEKQELKKATFSCPHCRERAEYDVRWLKRTKKASPPRGGNEQDRMRFQKSRDYMVRIDDMLACRSCRRRFDIPSSQSVVFI
;
A
#
# COMPACT_ATOMS: atom_id res chain seq x y z
N MET A 1 -9.53 -2.22 -19.79
CA MET A 1 -10.04 -1.41 -18.66
C MET A 1 -8.86 -1.04 -17.79
N ASN A 2 -8.47 0.25 -17.78
CA ASN A 2 -7.37 0.72 -16.93
C ASN A 2 -7.92 1.04 -15.55
N GLU A 3 -7.51 0.30 -14.53
CA GLU A 3 -7.90 0.52 -13.13
C GLU A 3 -7.53 1.94 -12.62
N GLN A 4 -6.57 2.61 -13.28
CA GLN A 4 -6.17 4.00 -13.05
C GLN A 4 -7.29 5.03 -13.28
N ASP A 5 -8.35 4.68 -14.02
CA ASP A 5 -9.44 5.63 -14.26
C ASP A 5 -10.35 5.79 -13.03
N PHE A 6 -10.38 4.81 -12.12
CA PHE A 6 -11.33 4.78 -11.00
C PHE A 6 -10.78 5.32 -9.67
N PHE A 7 -9.44 5.36 -9.51
CA PHE A 7 -8.80 5.69 -8.24
C PHE A 7 -7.78 6.82 -8.39
N ASN A 8 -7.70 7.66 -7.36
CA ASN A 8 -6.57 8.55 -7.15
C ASN A 8 -5.50 7.75 -6.41
N GLU A 9 -4.32 7.67 -7.03
CA GLU A 9 -3.16 7.00 -6.47
C GLU A 9 -2.25 8.04 -5.80
N LYS A 10 -1.95 7.84 -4.53
CA LYS A 10 -1.03 8.70 -3.77
C LYS A 10 -0.02 7.83 -3.04
N GLN A 11 1.25 8.15 -3.18
CA GLN A 11 2.30 7.51 -2.40
C GLN A 11 2.36 8.16 -1.00
N GLU A 12 2.36 7.33 0.04
CA GLU A 12 2.48 7.75 1.43
C GLU A 12 3.60 6.96 2.11
N LEU A 13 4.36 7.62 2.99
CA LEU A 13 5.33 6.97 3.86
C LEU A 13 4.68 6.73 5.22
N LYS A 14 4.63 5.47 5.65
CA LYS A 14 4.11 5.12 6.98
C LYS A 14 5.24 4.56 7.83
N LYS A 15 5.38 5.14 9.02
CA LYS A 15 6.32 4.68 10.05
C LYS A 15 5.82 3.38 10.65
N ALA A 16 6.69 2.38 10.70
CA ALA A 16 6.39 1.10 11.31
C ALA A 16 7.64 0.55 12.02
N THR A 17 7.43 -0.01 13.20
CA THR A 17 8.50 -0.59 14.01
C THR A 17 8.69 -2.05 13.64
N PHE A 18 9.91 -2.41 13.22
CA PHE A 18 10.25 -3.78 12.89
C PHE A 18 11.48 -4.25 13.67
N SER A 19 11.49 -5.56 13.95
CA SER A 19 12.61 -6.25 14.59
C SER A 19 13.46 -6.92 13.51
N CYS A 20 14.75 -6.61 13.45
CA CYS A 20 15.64 -7.27 12.49
C CYS A 20 15.84 -8.76 12.86
N PRO A 21 15.63 -9.72 11.95
CA PRO A 21 15.84 -11.14 12.27
C PRO A 21 17.32 -11.50 12.47
N HIS A 22 18.25 -10.67 11.98
CA HIS A 22 19.69 -10.93 12.03
C HIS A 22 20.34 -10.48 13.34
N CYS A 23 20.01 -9.28 13.81
CA CYS A 23 20.61 -8.69 15.02
C CYS A 23 19.61 -8.46 16.16
N ARG A 24 18.32 -8.74 15.93
CA ARG A 24 17.20 -8.56 16.88
C ARG A 24 16.93 -7.12 17.33
N GLU A 25 17.61 -6.15 16.72
CA GLU A 25 17.38 -4.74 16.95
C GLU A 25 15.98 -4.33 16.47
N ARG A 26 15.23 -3.64 17.34
CA ARG A 26 13.95 -3.01 16.99
C ARG A 26 14.16 -1.55 16.67
N ALA A 27 13.73 -1.15 15.48
CA ALA A 27 13.80 0.25 15.05
C ALA A 27 12.56 0.64 14.26
N GLU A 28 12.35 1.95 14.12
CA GLU A 28 11.34 2.52 13.24
C GLU A 28 11.87 2.61 11.81
N TYR A 29 11.03 2.22 10.84
CA TYR A 29 11.33 2.28 9.42
C TYR A 29 10.19 3.00 8.69
N ASP A 30 10.54 3.79 7.69
CA ASP A 30 9.57 4.41 6.80
C ASP A 30 9.27 3.43 5.66
N VAL A 31 8.05 2.92 5.62
CA VAL A 31 7.57 2.00 4.59
C VAL A 31 6.76 2.78 3.57
N ARG A 32 7.01 2.58 2.28
CA ARG A 32 6.21 3.18 1.21
C ARG A 32 4.91 2.40 1.01
N TRP A 33 3.82 3.15 0.95
CA TRP A 33 2.47 2.67 0.68
C TRP A 33 1.89 3.43 -0.51
N LEU A 34 1.14 2.73 -1.35
CA LEU A 34 0.31 3.29 -2.40
C LEU A 34 -1.13 3.33 -1.89
N LYS A 35 -1.60 4.52 -1.53
CA LYS A 35 -3.00 4.75 -1.19
C LYS A 35 -3.81 4.91 -2.47
N ARG A 36 -4.80 4.04 -2.65
CA ARG A 36 -5.78 4.09 -3.73
C ARG A 36 -7.11 4.53 -3.15
N THR A 37 -7.46 5.78 -3.42
CA THR A 37 -8.73 6.38 -2.98
C THR A 37 -9.68 6.45 -4.16
N LYS A 38 -10.92 5.98 -3.97
CA LYS A 38 -11.96 6.03 -4.98
C LYS A 38 -12.22 7.49 -5.40
N LYS A 39 -12.27 7.76 -6.70
CA LYS A 39 -12.61 9.09 -7.22
C LYS A 39 -14.04 9.47 -6.82
N ALA A 40 -14.34 10.77 -6.73
CA ALA A 40 -15.68 11.25 -6.38
C ALA A 40 -16.72 11.04 -7.49
N SER A 41 -16.29 10.80 -8.72
CA SER A 41 -17.18 10.57 -9.87
C SER A 41 -16.73 9.37 -10.69
N PRO A 42 -17.66 8.58 -11.24
CA PRO A 42 -17.32 7.47 -12.13
C PRO A 42 -16.74 8.01 -13.45
N PRO A 43 -15.91 7.21 -14.16
CA PRO A 43 -15.39 7.57 -15.47
C PRO A 43 -16.51 8.00 -16.43
N ARG A 44 -16.31 9.14 -17.11
CA ARG A 44 -17.24 9.60 -18.16
C ARG A 44 -17.20 8.60 -19.32
N GLY A 45 -18.27 7.81 -19.48
CA GLY A 45 -18.39 6.78 -20.51
C GLY A 45 -18.24 5.33 -20.02
N GLY A 46 -18.19 5.09 -18.71
CA GLY A 46 -18.15 3.73 -18.16
C GLY A 46 -19.44 2.93 -18.44
N ASN A 47 -19.28 1.68 -18.85
CA ASN A 47 -20.41 0.75 -19.04
C ASN A 47 -21.07 0.45 -17.68
N GLU A 48 -22.26 -0.17 -17.68
CA GLU A 48 -22.98 -0.47 -16.45
C GLU A 48 -22.15 -1.34 -15.47
N GLN A 49 -21.31 -2.24 -16.00
CA GLN A 49 -20.36 -3.03 -15.22
C GLN A 49 -19.31 -2.19 -14.49
N ASP A 50 -18.84 -1.09 -15.10
CA ASP A 50 -17.87 -0.18 -14.48
C ASP A 50 -18.48 0.59 -13.32
N ARG A 51 -19.76 1.01 -13.45
CA ARG A 51 -20.51 1.64 -12.35
C ARG A 51 -20.69 0.70 -11.18
N MET A 52 -21.01 -0.58 -11.42
CA MET A 52 -21.14 -1.57 -10.34
C MET A 52 -19.81 -1.84 -9.63
N ARG A 53 -18.70 -1.97 -10.39
CA ARG A 53 -17.35 -2.14 -9.83
C ARG A 53 -16.93 -0.92 -9.01
N PHE A 54 -17.19 0.28 -9.51
CA PHE A 54 -16.95 1.52 -8.79
C PHE A 54 -17.81 1.62 -7.52
N GLN A 55 -19.07 1.21 -7.53
CA GLN A 55 -19.89 1.21 -6.30
C GLN A 55 -19.33 0.27 -5.22
N LYS A 56 -18.84 -0.90 -5.61
CA LYS A 56 -18.28 -1.91 -4.69
C LYS A 56 -16.83 -1.63 -4.28
N SER A 57 -16.12 -0.73 -4.95
CA SER A 57 -14.74 -0.43 -4.58
C SER A 57 -14.66 0.34 -3.27
N ARG A 58 -13.70 -0.06 -2.44
CA ARG A 58 -13.34 0.59 -1.18
C ARG A 58 -11.96 1.22 -1.33
N ASP A 59 -11.66 2.16 -0.45
CA ASP A 59 -10.31 2.71 -0.35
C ASP A 59 -9.38 1.67 0.26
N TYR A 60 -8.17 1.56 -0.28
CA TYR A 60 -7.17 0.64 0.25
C TYR A 60 -5.77 1.20 0.04
N MET A 61 -4.83 0.71 0.85
CA MET A 61 -3.41 0.95 0.70
C MET A 61 -2.71 -0.35 0.34
N VAL A 62 -1.76 -0.27 -0.58
CA VAL A 62 -0.89 -1.40 -0.95
C VAL A 62 0.53 -1.05 -0.53
N ARG A 63 1.18 -1.95 0.20
CA ARG A 63 2.59 -1.79 0.58
C ARG A 63 3.46 -1.92 -0.68
N ILE A 64 4.35 -0.96 -0.91
CA ILE A 64 5.27 -0.96 -2.06
C ILE A 64 6.60 -1.62 -1.69
N ASP A 65 7.06 -1.42 -0.46
CA ASP A 65 8.31 -2.00 0.02
C ASP A 65 8.08 -3.41 0.58
N ASP A 66 8.85 -4.38 0.10
CA ASP A 66 8.86 -5.75 0.66
C ASP A 66 10.05 -6.01 1.56
N MET A 67 11.15 -5.28 1.37
CA MET A 67 12.37 -5.43 2.17
C MET A 67 12.82 -4.11 2.77
N LEU A 68 13.38 -4.20 3.98
CA LEU A 68 14.02 -3.08 4.67
C LEU A 68 15.48 -3.40 4.97
N ALA A 69 16.32 -2.37 5.01
CA ALA A 69 17.71 -2.50 5.45
C ALA A 69 17.81 -2.11 6.93
N CYS A 70 18.33 -3.02 7.77
CA CYS A 70 18.51 -2.76 9.19
C CYS A 70 19.40 -1.53 9.42
N ARG A 71 19.01 -0.65 10.36
CA ARG A 71 19.81 0.54 10.70
C ARG A 71 21.15 0.20 11.37
N SER A 72 21.20 -0.88 12.16
CA SER A 72 22.39 -1.32 12.89
C SER A 72 23.31 -2.21 12.03
N CYS A 73 22.86 -3.41 11.66
CA CYS A 73 23.71 -4.38 10.94
C CYS A 73 23.69 -4.25 9.41
N ARG A 74 22.93 -3.30 8.85
CA ARG A 74 22.79 -3.02 7.39
C ARG A 74 22.29 -4.17 6.52
N ARG A 75 22.02 -5.34 7.09
CA ARG A 75 21.43 -6.49 6.38
C ARG A 75 19.99 -6.20 6.00
N ARG A 76 19.60 -6.67 4.82
CA ARG A 76 18.22 -6.62 4.35
C ARG A 76 17.40 -7.73 4.99
N PHE A 77 16.14 -7.45 5.25
CA PHE A 77 15.16 -8.41 5.73
C PHE A 77 13.79 -8.10 5.14
N ASP A 78 12.98 -9.14 4.95
CA ASP A 78 11.61 -9.01 4.49
C ASP A 78 10.72 -8.44 5.60
N ILE A 79 9.75 -7.59 5.23
CA ILE A 79 8.79 -7.04 6.19
C ILE A 79 7.82 -8.17 6.60
N PRO A 80 7.88 -8.65 7.85
CA PRO A 80 7.21 -9.88 8.28
C PRO A 80 5.67 -9.78 8.31
N SER A 81 5.09 -8.60 8.07
CA SER A 81 3.64 -8.45 8.03
C SER A 81 3.07 -9.09 6.76
N SER A 82 2.19 -10.08 6.92
CA SER A 82 1.42 -10.69 5.83
C SER A 82 0.41 -9.73 5.18
N GLN A 83 0.16 -8.56 5.80
CA GLN A 83 -0.74 -7.54 5.26
C GLN A 83 0.02 -6.64 4.27
N SER A 84 0.03 -7.06 3.01
CA SER A 84 0.44 -6.22 1.87
C SER A 84 -0.66 -5.25 1.43
N VAL A 85 -1.91 -5.49 1.85
CA VAL A 85 -3.07 -4.65 1.54
C VAL A 85 -3.84 -4.34 2.81
N VAL A 86 -4.19 -3.06 3.00
CA VAL A 86 -4.99 -2.58 4.13
C VAL A 86 -6.17 -1.77 3.59
N PHE A 87 -7.40 -2.14 3.94
CA PHE A 87 -8.59 -1.35 3.63
C PHE A 87 -8.70 -0.15 4.58
N ILE A 88 -9.07 1.01 4.04
CA ILE A 88 -9.26 2.27 4.78
C ILE A 88 -10.76 2.52 5.00
#